data_AF-A0A2E3J2X7-F1
#
_entry.id   AF-A0A2E3J2X7-F1
#
_cell.length_a   1.000
_cell.length_b   1.000
_cell.length_c   1.000
_cell.angle_alpha   90.00
_cell.angle_beta   90.00
_cell.angle_gamma   90.00
#
_symmetry.space_group_name_H-M   'P 1'
#
loop_
_entity.id
_entity.type
_entity.pdbx_description
1 polymer ?
#
loop_
_entity_poly.entity_id
_entity_poly.type
_entity_poly.pdbx_seq_one_letter_code
_entity_poly.pdbx_strand_id
1 'polypeptide(L)'
;MRSLLICLAVILPSSLFAGGWAELQAPGLVLRFHDSDRASVGQLIDELSKGRQEVARHLGGGDGIGLTVYLTSSETAFREVTGGRIPHWGIGCAFPAERTIVLRKMPGQHEALLQTARHEISHILLYHLVSGRIPVWFNEGVAMWVAREWRLRQSAEVFYALFSGGLVPLDEIDEVLGFSSARANLAYTESLLAITYLIHLGGEEAVPRIVALLRKGDSFEQALQGTTGLSSTEFERHWKGYVSRRFSAGALMVTAQALWFYMTILVVAVYFGVRIRNRRRMREWETEDPVDSLPLNLRLKVSRREDHQL
;
A
#
# COMPACT_ATOMS: atom_id res chain seq x y z
N MET A 1 45.80 39.27 20.46
CA MET A 1 45.33 40.67 20.63
C MET A 1 44.36 40.99 19.50
N ARG A 2 43.12 41.37 19.85
CA ARG A 2 42.25 42.42 19.25
C ARG A 2 42.01 42.37 17.72
N SER A 3 40.81 42.46 17.15
CA SER A 3 39.42 42.72 17.57
C SER A 3 38.54 42.38 16.35
N LEU A 4 37.44 41.63 16.48
CA LEU A 4 36.05 42.14 16.51
C LEU A 4 35.68 43.10 15.37
N LEU A 5 34.87 42.60 14.43
CA LEU A 5 33.82 43.37 13.76
C LEU A 5 32.58 42.48 13.59
N ILE A 6 31.65 42.69 14.52
CA ILE A 6 30.26 42.28 14.50
C ILE A 6 29.56 43.10 13.41
N CYS A 7 28.84 42.47 12.50
CA CYS A 7 27.74 43.10 11.77
C CYS A 7 26.47 42.30 12.03
N LEU A 8 25.72 42.77 13.03
CA LEU A 8 24.39 42.32 13.39
C LEU A 8 23.37 43.14 12.60
N ALA A 9 22.47 42.40 11.94
CA ALA A 9 21.12 42.75 11.52
C ALA A 9 20.90 44.07 10.77
N VAL A 10 20.70 43.93 9.45
CA VAL A 10 19.66 44.69 8.76
C VAL A 10 18.57 43.70 8.38
N ILE A 11 17.36 44.01 8.85
CA ILE A 11 16.11 43.33 8.54
C ILE A 11 16.00 43.22 7.03
N LEU A 12 16.13 42.01 6.48
CA LEU A 12 15.85 41.78 5.07
C LEU A 12 14.32 41.79 4.89
N PRO A 13 13.77 42.65 4.01
CA PRO A 13 12.38 42.57 3.64
C PRO A 13 12.14 41.21 2.98
N SER A 14 11.15 40.49 3.49
CA SER A 14 10.57 39.30 2.86
C SER A 14 9.91 39.70 1.54
N SER A 15 10.68 39.79 0.46
CA SER A 15 10.16 39.91 -0.92
C SER A 15 11.26 40.07 -1.96
N LEU A 16 11.99 38.99 -2.27
CA LEU A 16 12.68 38.85 -3.57
C LEU A 16 12.73 37.38 -4.02
N PHE A 17 11.56 36.78 -4.21
CA PHE A 17 11.38 35.68 -5.17
C PHE A 17 10.12 35.97 -5.98
N ALA A 18 10.28 36.15 -7.28
CA ALA A 18 9.22 36.52 -8.23
C ALA A 18 8.29 35.34 -8.59
N GLY A 19 7.78 34.63 -7.58
CA GLY A 19 6.74 33.61 -7.71
C GLY A 19 6.07 33.48 -6.35
N GLY A 20 4.73 33.58 -6.30
CA GLY A 20 3.92 33.73 -5.07
C GLY A 20 3.93 32.52 -4.13
N TRP A 21 5.11 32.13 -3.64
CA TRP A 21 5.36 31.05 -2.70
C TRP A 21 5.62 31.64 -1.31
N ALA A 22 4.79 31.26 -0.36
CA ALA A 22 5.02 31.44 1.07
C ALA A 22 5.80 30.23 1.62
N GLU A 23 6.48 30.45 2.75
CA GLU A 23 7.25 29.41 3.42
C GLU A 23 6.80 29.21 4.87
N LEU A 24 6.85 27.97 5.34
CA LEU A 24 6.70 27.59 6.73
C LEU A 24 7.82 26.62 7.10
N GLN A 25 8.46 26.85 8.25
CA GLN A 25 9.60 26.06 8.71
C GLN A 25 9.23 25.22 9.93
N ALA A 26 9.74 23.99 9.95
CA ALA A 26 9.74 23.08 11.08
C ALA A 26 11.13 22.44 11.22
N PRO A 27 11.47 21.82 12.36
CA PRO A 27 12.77 21.18 12.53
C PRO A 27 13.07 20.15 11.43
N GLY A 28 14.08 20.44 10.60
CA GLY A 28 14.52 19.58 9.49
C GLY A 28 13.59 19.59 8.26
N LEU A 29 12.62 20.50 8.18
CA LEU A 29 11.65 20.57 7.09
C LEU A 29 11.29 22.02 6.75
N VAL A 30 11.31 22.36 5.46
CA VAL A 30 10.79 23.64 4.93
C VAL A 30 9.65 23.32 3.97
N LEU A 31 8.46 23.87 4.23
CA LEU A 31 7.29 23.73 3.36
C LEU A 31 7.08 25.04 2.59
N ARG A 32 7.14 24.96 1.25
CA ARG A 32 6.84 26.04 0.31
C ARG A 32 5.45 25.81 -0.29
N PHE A 33 4.58 26.81 -0.24
CA PHE A 33 3.18 26.70 -0.68
C PHE A 33 2.67 28.03 -1.25
N HIS A 34 1.59 28.01 -2.03
CA HIS A 34 0.91 29.24 -2.45
C HIS A 34 -0.04 29.77 -1.37
N ASP A 35 -0.25 31.10 -1.29
CA ASP A 35 -1.07 31.73 -0.24
C ASP A 35 -2.50 31.15 -0.13
N SER A 36 -3.06 30.60 -1.22
CA SER A 36 -4.33 29.89 -1.23
C SER A 36 -4.40 28.71 -0.25
N ASP A 37 -3.26 28.10 0.10
CA ASP A 37 -3.18 26.91 0.94
C ASP A 37 -2.88 27.22 2.42
N ARG A 38 -2.68 28.50 2.76
CA ARG A 38 -2.22 28.98 4.08
C ARG A 38 -3.03 28.46 5.28
N ALA A 39 -4.35 28.28 5.13
CA ALA A 39 -5.20 27.77 6.20
C ALA A 39 -4.95 26.29 6.55
N SER A 40 -4.40 25.51 5.61
CA SER A 40 -4.22 24.05 5.73
C SER A 40 -2.78 23.61 5.98
N VAL A 41 -1.79 24.48 5.75
CA VAL A 41 -0.37 24.10 5.77
C VAL A 41 0.21 23.86 7.17
N GLY A 42 -0.39 24.46 8.21
CA GLY A 42 0.06 24.28 9.60
C GLY A 42 -0.09 22.83 10.08
N GLN A 43 -1.27 22.23 9.87
CA GLN A 43 -1.47 20.81 10.16
C GLN A 43 -0.58 19.93 9.28
N LEU A 44 -0.47 20.27 7.99
CA LEU A 44 0.31 19.49 7.04
C LEU A 44 1.80 19.44 7.40
N ILE A 45 2.43 20.55 7.79
CA ILE A 45 3.86 20.55 8.13
C ILE A 45 4.15 19.68 9.37
N ASP A 46 3.24 19.65 10.33
CA ASP A 46 3.35 18.79 11.52
C ASP A 46 3.26 17.30 11.15
N GLU A 47 2.32 16.95 10.27
CA GLU A 47 2.15 15.58 9.76
C GLU A 47 3.33 15.14 8.90
N LEU A 48 3.82 16.01 8.01
CA LEU A 48 5.03 15.76 7.22
C LEU A 48 6.26 15.58 8.11
N SER A 49 6.39 16.38 9.18
CA SER A 49 7.48 16.26 10.14
C SER A 49 7.44 14.94 10.90
N LYS A 50 6.26 14.51 11.34
CA LYS A 50 6.05 13.19 11.97
C LYS A 50 6.37 12.05 10.99
N GLY A 51 5.87 12.14 9.76
CA GLY A 51 6.15 11.17 8.70
C GLY A 51 7.64 11.05 8.41
N ARG A 52 8.36 12.18 8.34
CA ARG A 52 9.82 12.20 8.19
C ARG A 52 10.55 11.46 9.32
N GLN A 53 10.17 11.72 10.57
CA GLN A 53 10.77 11.05 11.73
C GLN A 53 10.46 9.54 11.73
N GLU A 54 9.26 9.15 11.29
CA GLU A 54 8.88 7.74 11.15
C GLU A 54 9.71 7.03 10.08
N VAL A 55 9.87 7.64 8.90
CA VAL A 55 10.72 7.10 7.84
C VAL A 55 12.17 7.02 8.31
N ALA A 56 12.72 8.07 8.94
CA ALA A 56 14.09 8.06 9.46
C ALA A 56 14.32 6.92 10.47
N ARG A 57 13.36 6.65 11.36
CA ARG A 57 13.42 5.52 12.30
C ARG A 57 13.47 4.18 11.56
N HIS A 58 12.59 3.98 10.58
CA HIS A 58 12.55 2.75 9.78
C HIS A 58 13.82 2.52 8.95
N LEU A 59 14.56 3.58 8.63
CA LEU A 59 15.86 3.50 7.95
C LEU A 59 17.05 3.42 8.91
N GLY A 60 16.82 3.53 10.22
CA GLY A 60 17.89 3.60 11.24
C GLY A 60 18.75 4.87 11.12
N GLY A 61 18.18 6.00 10.70
CA GLY A 61 18.87 7.29 10.64
C GLY A 61 18.25 8.29 9.65
N GLY A 62 18.87 9.46 9.56
CA GLY A 62 18.49 10.52 8.61
C GLY A 62 17.84 11.75 9.23
N ASP A 63 17.72 11.80 10.56
CA ASP A 63 17.11 12.92 11.30
C ASP A 63 17.83 14.27 11.08
N GLY A 64 19.11 14.24 10.70
CA GLY A 64 19.89 15.44 10.36
C GLY A 64 19.72 15.93 8.92
N ILE A 65 19.07 15.15 8.04
CA ILE A 65 18.90 15.51 6.62
C ILE A 65 17.70 16.45 6.49
N GLY A 66 17.96 17.74 6.32
CA GLY A 66 16.92 18.74 6.08
C GLY A 66 16.26 18.56 4.72
N LEU A 67 14.93 18.72 4.65
CA LEU A 67 14.14 18.56 3.44
C LEU A 67 13.41 19.85 3.06
N THR A 68 13.25 20.12 1.77
CA THR A 68 12.35 21.16 1.26
C THR A 68 11.20 20.50 0.50
N VAL A 69 9.96 20.87 0.84
CA VAL A 69 8.74 20.34 0.22
C VAL A 69 8.02 21.49 -0.47
N TYR A 70 7.75 21.36 -1.77
CA TYR A 70 6.88 22.24 -2.52
C TYR A 70 5.48 21.63 -2.59
N LEU A 71 4.49 22.35 -2.07
CA LEU A 71 3.08 21.98 -2.16
C LEU A 71 2.43 22.71 -3.33
N THR A 72 2.07 21.95 -4.36
CA THR A 72 1.40 22.47 -5.56
C THR A 72 -0.07 22.08 -5.52
N SER A 73 -0.96 23.00 -5.91
CA SER A 73 -2.41 22.76 -5.96
C SER A 73 -2.95 22.67 -7.40
N SER A 74 -2.07 22.72 -8.40
CA SER A 74 -2.39 22.58 -9.82
C SER A 74 -1.33 21.77 -10.56
N GLU A 75 -1.72 21.14 -11.68
CA GLU A 75 -0.78 20.46 -12.56
C GLU A 75 0.21 21.43 -13.22
N THR A 76 -0.21 22.67 -13.50
CA THR A 76 0.67 23.70 -14.07
C THR A 76 1.80 24.06 -13.12
N ALA A 77 1.50 24.33 -11.84
CA ALA A 77 2.51 24.61 -10.82
C ALA A 77 3.41 23.39 -10.58
N PHE A 78 2.85 22.18 -10.60
CA PHE A 78 3.64 20.95 -10.50
C PHE A 78 4.64 20.82 -11.66
N ARG A 79 4.21 21.04 -12.90
CA ARG A 79 5.09 21.00 -14.08
C ARG A 79 6.14 22.10 -14.06
N GLU A 80 5.80 23.29 -13.59
CA GLU A 80 6.72 24.42 -13.47
C GLU A 80 7.87 24.09 -12.50
N VAL A 81 7.54 23.63 -11.30
CA VAL A 81 8.55 23.28 -10.28
C VAL A 81 9.40 22.07 -10.70
N THR A 82 8.79 21.10 -11.40
CA THR A 82 9.48 19.87 -11.85
C THR A 82 10.19 20.03 -13.20
N GLY A 83 10.12 21.21 -13.82
CA GLY A 83 10.70 21.49 -15.14
C GLY A 83 10.14 20.62 -16.27
N GLY A 84 8.92 20.09 -16.10
CA GLY A 84 8.25 19.22 -17.08
C GLY A 84 8.89 17.84 -17.27
N ARG A 85 9.84 17.44 -16.41
CA ARG A 85 10.62 16.20 -16.55
C ARG A 85 9.91 14.94 -16.05
N ILE A 86 8.73 15.11 -15.44
CA ILE A 86 8.02 14.04 -14.73
C ILE A 86 6.72 13.73 -15.46
N PRO A 87 6.39 12.44 -15.69
CA PRO A 87 5.12 12.05 -16.30
C PRO A 87 3.89 12.57 -15.55
N HIS A 88 2.80 12.77 -16.28
CA HIS A 88 1.54 13.36 -15.78
C HIS A 88 0.84 12.58 -14.64
N TRP A 89 1.27 11.35 -14.35
CA TRP A 89 0.65 10.47 -13.36
C TRP A 89 1.29 10.57 -11.96
N GLY A 90 2.44 11.25 -11.83
CA GLY A 90 3.09 11.46 -10.53
C GLY A 90 2.27 12.40 -9.63
N ILE A 91 1.83 11.91 -8.47
CA ILE A 91 1.18 12.72 -7.42
C ILE A 91 2.25 13.40 -6.53
N GLY A 92 3.50 12.95 -6.63
CA GLY A 92 4.68 13.56 -6.05
C GLY A 92 5.95 13.16 -6.79
N CYS A 93 7.06 13.81 -6.44
CA CYS A 93 8.39 13.41 -6.86
C CYS A 93 9.47 13.96 -5.91
N ALA A 94 10.49 13.16 -5.65
CA ALA A 94 11.74 13.55 -5.04
C ALA A 94 12.84 13.90 -6.05
N PHE A 95 13.61 14.93 -5.70
CA PHE A 95 14.93 15.26 -6.23
C PHE A 95 15.95 15.00 -5.11
N PRO A 96 16.53 13.77 -5.05
CA PRO A 96 17.30 13.36 -3.88
C PRO A 96 18.55 14.18 -3.61
N ALA A 97 19.31 14.55 -4.64
CA ALA A 97 20.53 15.35 -4.47
C ALA A 97 20.23 16.74 -3.87
N GLU A 98 19.14 17.36 -4.31
CA GLU A 98 18.66 18.67 -3.90
C GLU A 98 17.82 18.64 -2.61
N ARG A 99 17.57 17.45 -2.04
CA ARG A 99 16.72 17.25 -0.85
C ARG A 99 15.34 17.88 -0.99
N THR A 100 14.82 17.85 -2.20
CA THR A 100 13.59 18.55 -2.58
C THR A 100 12.50 17.55 -2.93
N ILE A 101 11.30 17.78 -2.43
CA ILE A 101 10.09 17.01 -2.75
C ILE A 101 9.09 17.97 -3.36
N VAL A 102 8.42 17.57 -4.43
CA VAL A 102 7.27 18.28 -4.99
C VAL A 102 6.05 17.40 -4.79
N LEU A 103 5.03 17.93 -4.12
CA LEU A 103 3.78 17.22 -3.84
C LEU A 103 2.62 17.94 -4.52
N ARG A 104 1.69 17.18 -5.10
CA ARG A 104 0.47 17.71 -5.70
C ARG A 104 -0.73 17.44 -4.80
N LYS A 105 -1.26 18.49 -4.19
CA LYS A 105 -2.48 18.46 -3.38
C LYS A 105 -3.70 18.30 -4.28
N MET A 106 -4.55 17.32 -3.97
CA MET A 106 -5.84 17.12 -4.61
C MET A 106 -6.97 17.15 -3.57
N PRO A 107 -8.14 17.75 -3.88
CA PRO A 107 -9.27 17.79 -2.96
C PRO A 107 -9.68 16.38 -2.48
N GLY A 108 -9.86 16.22 -1.16
CA GLY A 108 -10.26 14.96 -0.54
C GLY A 108 -9.20 13.85 -0.50
N GLN A 109 -7.96 14.11 -0.92
CA GLN A 109 -6.89 13.11 -1.01
C GLN A 109 -5.75 13.35 0.00
N HIS A 110 -6.08 13.81 1.20
CA HIS A 110 -5.10 14.17 2.22
C HIS A 110 -4.21 12.99 2.65
N GLU A 111 -4.79 11.83 2.94
CA GLU A 111 -3.99 10.65 3.32
C GLU A 111 -3.10 10.18 2.17
N ALA A 112 -3.59 10.22 0.92
CA ALA A 112 -2.77 9.86 -0.24
C ALA A 112 -1.59 10.81 -0.44
N LEU A 113 -1.76 12.10 -0.13
CA LEU A 113 -0.68 13.09 -0.12
C LEU A 113 0.38 12.73 0.93
N LEU A 114 -0.02 12.36 2.15
CA LEU A 114 0.89 11.94 3.21
C LEU A 114 1.60 10.61 2.89
N GLN A 115 0.90 9.66 2.27
CA GLN A 115 1.49 8.41 1.76
C GLN A 115 2.57 8.71 0.74
N THR A 116 2.24 9.53 -0.27
CA THR A 116 3.18 9.98 -1.30
C THR A 116 4.39 10.69 -0.65
N ALA A 117 4.16 11.57 0.33
CA ALA A 117 5.24 12.24 1.02
C ALA A 117 6.19 11.27 1.73
N ARG A 118 5.66 10.25 2.44
CA ARG A 118 6.49 9.22 3.09
C ARG A 118 7.32 8.43 2.06
N HIS A 119 6.70 8.11 0.91
CA HIS A 119 7.37 7.45 -0.22
C HIS A 119 8.57 8.31 -0.70
N GLU A 120 8.32 9.57 -1.06
CA GLU A 120 9.37 10.46 -1.57
C GLU A 120 10.45 10.78 -0.53
N ILE A 121 10.08 10.97 0.74
CA ILE A 121 11.04 11.16 1.84
C ILE A 121 12.01 9.97 1.92
N SER A 122 11.51 8.74 1.74
CA SER A 122 12.33 7.55 1.84
C SER A 122 13.45 7.53 0.81
N HIS A 123 13.18 7.94 -0.45
CA HIS A 123 14.19 8.02 -1.49
C HIS A 123 15.28 9.03 -1.15
N ILE A 124 14.90 10.21 -0.65
CA ILE A 124 15.88 11.23 -0.26
C ILE A 124 16.73 10.74 0.91
N LEU A 125 16.10 10.20 1.95
CA LEU A 125 16.83 9.73 3.12
C LEU A 125 17.75 8.56 2.75
N LEU A 126 17.28 7.56 2.00
CA LEU A 126 18.11 6.47 1.51
C LEU A 126 19.31 6.99 0.71
N TYR A 127 19.08 7.89 -0.26
CA TYR A 127 20.14 8.47 -1.09
C TYR A 127 21.26 9.13 -0.27
N HIS A 128 20.93 9.88 0.77
CA HIS A 128 21.93 10.56 1.62
C HIS A 128 22.51 9.65 2.70
N LEU A 129 21.86 8.53 3.02
CA LEU A 129 22.37 7.58 4.00
C LEU A 129 23.32 6.57 3.36
N VAL A 130 23.09 6.08 2.15
CA VAL A 130 23.91 5.01 1.54
C VAL A 130 24.95 5.58 0.58
N SER A 131 26.17 5.03 0.62
CA SER A 131 27.31 5.47 -0.20
C SER A 131 27.57 4.60 -1.43
N GLY A 132 26.61 3.75 -1.83
CA GLY A 132 26.74 2.80 -2.95
C GLY A 132 25.43 2.57 -3.70
N ARG A 133 25.52 1.78 -4.77
CA ARG A 133 24.35 1.40 -5.57
C ARG A 133 23.49 0.40 -4.79
N ILE A 134 22.20 0.70 -4.69
CA ILE A 134 21.18 -0.22 -4.20
C ILE A 134 20.32 -0.71 -5.37
N PRO A 135 19.80 -1.95 -5.33
CA PRO A 135 18.84 -2.41 -6.31
C PRO A 135 17.56 -1.57 -6.30
N VAL A 136 16.94 -1.40 -7.47
CA VAL A 136 15.69 -0.66 -7.63
C VAL A 136 14.59 -1.28 -6.80
N TRP A 137 14.48 -2.62 -6.79
CA TRP A 137 13.47 -3.31 -5.98
C TRP A 137 13.59 -2.99 -4.48
N PHE A 138 14.81 -2.80 -3.97
CA PHE A 138 15.01 -2.47 -2.57
C PHE A 138 14.59 -1.02 -2.29
N ASN A 139 15.03 -0.08 -3.14
CA ASN A 139 14.67 1.33 -3.03
C ASN A 139 13.15 1.55 -3.08
N GLU A 140 12.49 1.01 -4.11
CA GLU A 140 11.05 1.12 -4.33
C GLU A 140 10.25 0.36 -3.28
N GLY A 141 10.69 -0.86 -2.93
CA GLY A 141 10.03 -1.67 -1.92
C GLY A 141 10.04 -1.01 -0.54
N VAL A 142 11.16 -0.38 -0.15
CA VAL A 142 11.25 0.36 1.12
C VAL A 142 10.35 1.58 1.08
N ALA A 143 10.32 2.31 -0.03
CA ALA A 143 9.45 3.47 -0.22
C ALA A 143 7.96 3.11 -0.07
N MET A 144 7.53 2.05 -0.73
CA MET A 144 6.15 1.54 -0.59
C MET A 144 5.85 1.05 0.83
N TRP A 145 6.81 0.38 1.49
CA TRP A 145 6.63 -0.15 2.82
C TRP A 145 6.43 0.96 3.85
N VAL A 146 7.30 1.98 3.87
CA VAL A 146 7.18 3.10 4.81
C VAL A 146 6.00 4.01 4.48
N ALA A 147 5.61 4.10 3.21
CA ALA A 147 4.40 4.81 2.80
C ALA A 147 3.11 4.09 3.23
N ARG A 148 3.21 2.80 3.62
CA ARG A 148 2.09 1.89 3.92
C ARG A 148 1.16 1.70 2.73
N GLU A 149 1.73 1.60 1.54
CA GLU A 149 1.02 1.51 0.26
C GLU A 149 0.48 0.10 -0.04
N TRP A 150 -0.09 -0.60 0.95
CA TRP A 150 -0.75 -1.87 0.70
C TRP A 150 -2.18 -1.67 0.20
N ARG A 151 -2.49 -2.18 -1.00
CA ARG A 151 -3.82 -2.12 -1.62
C ARG A 151 -4.34 -3.51 -1.92
N LEU A 152 -5.64 -3.75 -1.72
CA LEU A 152 -6.29 -5.04 -2.06
C LEU A 152 -6.05 -5.49 -3.50
N ARG A 153 -5.90 -4.53 -4.43
CA ARG A 153 -5.61 -4.78 -5.85
C ARG A 153 -4.25 -5.47 -6.06
N GLN A 154 -3.24 -5.17 -5.24
CA GLN A 154 -1.90 -5.76 -5.34
C GLN A 154 -1.95 -7.28 -5.10
N SER A 155 -2.81 -7.76 -4.20
CA SER A 155 -3.02 -9.19 -3.96
C SER A 155 -3.57 -9.93 -5.19
N ALA A 156 -4.44 -9.30 -5.97
CA ALA A 156 -5.01 -9.88 -7.18
C ALA A 156 -4.02 -9.90 -8.34
N GLU A 157 -3.20 -8.84 -8.48
CA GLU A 157 -2.15 -8.76 -9.49
C GLU A 157 -1.08 -9.84 -9.28
N VAL A 158 -0.62 -10.04 -8.05
CA VAL A 158 0.34 -11.10 -7.69
C VAL A 158 -0.27 -12.49 -7.91
N PHE A 159 -1.52 -12.69 -7.53
CA PHE A 159 -2.22 -13.95 -7.80
C PHE A 159 -2.29 -14.26 -9.30
N TYR A 160 -2.66 -13.26 -10.10
CA TYR A 160 -2.72 -13.41 -11.55
C TYR A 160 -1.34 -13.68 -12.16
N ALA A 161 -0.29 -12.99 -11.71
CA ALA A 161 1.08 -13.21 -12.16
C ALA A 161 1.55 -14.64 -11.87
N LEU A 162 1.32 -15.15 -10.65
CA LEU A 162 1.60 -16.53 -10.28
C LEU A 162 0.88 -17.57 -11.15
N PHE A 163 -0.31 -17.23 -11.67
CA PHE A 163 -1.10 -18.11 -12.53
C PHE A 163 -0.76 -18.02 -14.02
N SER A 164 -0.38 -16.82 -14.51
CA SER A 164 -0.40 -16.50 -15.96
C SER A 164 0.97 -16.19 -16.59
N GLY A 165 2.00 -15.86 -15.80
CA GLY A 165 3.24 -15.34 -16.38
C GLY A 165 4.50 -15.43 -15.52
N GLY A 166 4.40 -15.89 -14.27
CA GLY A 166 5.50 -15.93 -13.33
C GLY A 166 5.78 -14.56 -12.67
N LEU A 167 6.53 -14.59 -11.57
CA LEU A 167 7.02 -13.39 -10.89
C LEU A 167 8.20 -12.80 -11.65
N VAL A 168 8.37 -11.47 -11.61
CA VAL A 168 9.55 -10.81 -12.19
C VAL A 168 10.78 -11.15 -11.33
N PRO A 169 11.91 -11.56 -11.93
CA PRO A 169 13.17 -11.69 -11.20
C PRO A 169 13.57 -10.36 -10.56
N LEU A 170 14.08 -10.39 -9.32
CA LEU A 170 14.35 -9.15 -8.58
C LEU A 170 15.46 -8.31 -9.23
N ASP A 171 16.42 -8.95 -9.89
CA ASP A 171 17.47 -8.30 -10.67
C ASP A 171 16.93 -7.62 -11.94
N GLU A 172 15.92 -8.18 -12.60
CA GLU A 172 15.26 -7.56 -13.75
C GLU A 172 14.48 -6.27 -13.37
N ILE A 173 14.09 -6.10 -12.11
CA ILE A 173 13.41 -4.87 -11.65
C ILE A 173 14.33 -3.65 -11.76
N ASP A 174 15.65 -3.82 -11.82
CA ASP A 174 16.57 -2.71 -12.08
C ASP A 174 16.33 -2.03 -13.44
N GLU A 175 15.62 -2.70 -14.36
CA GLU A 175 15.26 -2.19 -15.68
C GLU A 175 13.79 -1.71 -15.78
N VAL A 176 13.12 -1.46 -14.64
CA VAL A 176 11.67 -1.16 -14.57
C VAL A 176 11.21 -0.02 -15.51
N LEU A 177 12.08 0.93 -15.81
CA LEU A 177 11.79 2.04 -16.72
C LEU A 177 11.49 1.59 -18.17
N GLY A 178 11.96 0.41 -18.57
CA GLY A 178 11.68 -0.19 -19.88
C GLY A 178 10.38 -1.01 -19.91
N PHE A 179 9.69 -1.18 -18.79
CA PHE A 179 8.53 -2.07 -18.70
C PHE A 179 7.24 -1.41 -19.18
N SER A 180 6.29 -2.25 -19.62
CA SER A 180 4.90 -1.83 -19.77
C SER A 180 4.32 -1.41 -18.42
N SER A 181 3.32 -0.52 -18.40
CA SER A 181 2.70 -0.06 -17.15
C SER A 181 2.19 -1.21 -16.27
N ALA A 182 1.63 -2.27 -16.87
CA ALA A 182 1.18 -3.44 -16.11
C ALA A 182 2.35 -4.19 -15.45
N ARG A 183 3.46 -4.39 -16.17
CA ARG A 183 4.65 -5.08 -15.66
C ARG A 183 5.39 -4.23 -14.61
N ALA A 184 5.43 -2.91 -14.78
CA ALA A 184 5.98 -2.00 -13.78
C ALA A 184 5.18 -2.02 -12.46
N ASN A 185 3.85 -2.02 -12.53
CA ASN A 185 3.00 -2.15 -11.34
C ASN A 185 3.23 -3.47 -10.60
N LEU A 186 3.40 -4.57 -11.35
CA LEU A 186 3.76 -5.86 -10.76
C LEU A 186 5.14 -5.80 -10.09
N ALA A 187 6.15 -5.22 -10.76
CA ALA A 187 7.50 -5.06 -10.21
C ALA A 187 7.52 -4.26 -8.90
N TYR A 188 6.77 -3.16 -8.81
CA TYR A 188 6.62 -2.41 -7.55
C TYR A 188 5.94 -3.25 -6.46
N THR A 189 4.89 -3.99 -6.81
CA THR A 189 4.21 -4.88 -5.86
C THR A 189 5.14 -5.99 -5.34
N GLU A 190 5.95 -6.58 -6.23
CA GLU A 190 6.94 -7.59 -5.87
C GLU A 190 8.06 -7.02 -5.00
N SER A 191 8.48 -5.78 -5.27
CA SER A 191 9.44 -5.03 -4.46
C SER A 191 8.96 -4.85 -3.01
N LEU A 192 7.70 -4.45 -2.83
CA LEU A 192 7.07 -4.36 -1.50
C LEU A 192 7.00 -5.73 -0.81
N LEU A 193 6.67 -6.79 -1.54
CA LEU A 193 6.64 -8.15 -1.01
C LEU A 193 8.02 -8.65 -0.61
N ALA A 194 9.06 -8.29 -1.35
CA ALA A 194 10.44 -8.63 -1.03
C ALA A 194 10.89 -7.96 0.28
N ILE A 195 10.55 -6.68 0.49
CA ILE A 195 10.81 -5.99 1.76
C ILE A 195 9.99 -6.59 2.90
N THR A 196 8.73 -6.94 2.66
CA THR A 196 7.90 -7.64 3.66
C THR A 196 8.52 -8.97 4.07
N TYR A 197 9.07 -9.72 3.11
CA TYR A 197 9.76 -10.98 3.39
C TYR A 197 11.11 -10.78 4.10
N LEU A 198 11.87 -9.75 3.74
CA LEU A 198 13.09 -9.34 4.43
C LEU A 198 12.80 -9.04 5.91
N ILE A 199 11.74 -8.30 6.21
CA ILE A 199 11.30 -8.00 7.58
C ILE A 199 10.79 -9.25 8.29
N HIS A 200 10.14 -10.17 7.57
CA HIS A 200 9.75 -11.46 8.14
C HIS A 200 10.95 -12.29 8.59
N LEU A 201 12.09 -12.21 7.88
CA LEU A 201 13.34 -12.89 8.24
C LEU A 201 14.12 -12.19 9.35
N GLY A 202 14.33 -10.87 9.22
CA GLY A 202 15.23 -10.10 10.07
C GLY A 202 14.56 -9.24 11.14
N GLY A 203 13.23 -9.27 11.24
CA GLY A 203 12.45 -8.40 12.13
C GLY A 203 12.43 -6.94 11.67
N GLU A 204 11.95 -6.06 12.55
CA GLU A 204 11.85 -4.60 12.27
C GLU A 204 13.20 -3.94 11.99
N GLU A 205 14.28 -4.54 12.51
CA GLU A 205 15.66 -4.04 12.35
C GLU A 205 16.32 -4.48 11.03
N ALA A 206 15.64 -5.26 10.18
CA ALA A 206 16.22 -5.76 8.94
C ALA A 206 16.63 -4.63 7.98
N VAL A 207 15.74 -3.67 7.73
CA VAL A 207 16.02 -2.50 6.87
C VAL A 207 17.08 -1.58 7.50
N PRO A 208 16.96 -1.16 8.77
CA PRO A 208 18.02 -0.39 9.45
C PRO A 208 19.39 -1.05 9.37
N ARG A 209 19.47 -2.38 9.53
CA ARG A 209 20.73 -3.13 9.48
C ARG A 209 21.35 -3.11 8.08
N ILE A 210 20.57 -3.34 7.03
CA ILE A 210 21.06 -3.23 5.64
C ILE A 210 21.60 -1.82 5.40
N VAL A 211 20.82 -0.79 5.75
CA VAL A 211 21.23 0.61 5.54
C VAL A 211 22.49 0.94 6.34
N ALA A 212 22.66 0.40 7.55
CA ALA A 212 23.85 0.59 8.38
C ALA A 212 25.11 -0.10 7.81
N LEU A 213 24.97 -1.27 7.16
CA LEU A 213 26.07 -1.95 6.47
C LEU A 213 26.48 -1.20 5.20
N LEU A 214 25.50 -0.77 4.39
CA LEU A 214 25.73 0.06 3.21
C LEU A 214 26.44 1.38 3.56
N ARG A 215 26.06 2.02 4.67
CA ARG A 215 26.74 3.22 5.20
C ARG A 215 28.23 3.01 5.47
N LYS A 216 28.62 1.79 5.87
CA LYS A 216 30.02 1.43 6.13
C LYS A 216 30.81 1.13 4.86
N GLY A 217 30.16 1.10 3.70
CA GLY A 217 30.76 0.81 2.42
C GLY A 217 30.63 -0.64 1.97
N ASP A 218 29.88 -1.47 2.68
CA ASP A 218 29.58 -2.83 2.22
C ASP A 218 28.73 -2.80 0.95
N SER A 219 28.93 -3.77 0.05
CA SER A 219 28.05 -3.96 -1.10
C SER A 219 26.67 -4.43 -0.67
N PHE A 220 25.65 -4.24 -1.53
CA PHE A 220 24.30 -4.70 -1.22
C PHE A 220 24.22 -6.20 -0.96
N GLU A 221 24.97 -7.01 -1.72
CA GLU A 221 25.08 -8.46 -1.51
C GLU A 221 25.57 -8.78 -0.09
N GLN A 222 26.65 -8.12 0.34
CA GLN A 222 27.22 -8.29 1.68
C GLN A 222 26.25 -7.83 2.77
N ALA A 223 25.53 -6.71 2.54
CA ALA A 223 24.56 -6.19 3.49
C ALA A 223 23.34 -7.11 3.64
N LEU A 224 22.83 -7.67 2.54
CA LEU A 224 21.73 -8.62 2.53
C LEU A 224 22.13 -9.93 3.22
N GLN A 225 23.30 -10.47 2.87
CA GLN A 225 23.81 -11.69 3.49
C GLN A 225 24.12 -11.50 4.97
N GLY A 226 24.72 -10.36 5.37
CA GLY A 226 24.98 -10.04 6.77
C GLY A 226 23.72 -9.82 7.60
N THR A 227 22.59 -9.50 6.95
CA THR A 227 21.30 -9.29 7.62
C THR A 227 20.45 -10.56 7.69
N THR A 228 20.43 -11.36 6.62
CA THR A 228 19.51 -12.50 6.47
C THR A 228 20.21 -13.86 6.56
N GLY A 229 21.53 -13.90 6.41
CA GLY A 229 22.31 -15.13 6.22
C GLY A 229 22.21 -15.73 4.80
N LEU A 230 21.48 -15.10 3.88
CA LEU A 230 21.23 -15.60 2.53
C LEU A 230 21.98 -14.76 1.49
N SER A 231 22.54 -15.42 0.47
CA SER A 231 22.93 -14.72 -0.77
C SER A 231 21.69 -14.16 -1.49
N SER A 232 21.86 -13.20 -2.40
CA SER A 232 20.73 -12.64 -3.17
C SER A 232 19.94 -13.71 -3.92
N THR A 233 20.62 -14.69 -4.51
CA THR A 233 19.97 -15.81 -5.22
C THR A 233 19.17 -16.72 -4.28
N GLU A 234 19.67 -16.97 -3.06
CA GLU A 234 18.93 -17.75 -2.06
C GLU A 234 17.74 -16.99 -1.50
N PHE A 235 17.95 -15.70 -1.21
CA PHE A 235 16.90 -14.79 -0.76
C PHE A 235 15.74 -14.76 -1.77
N GLU A 236 16.04 -14.53 -3.05
CA GLU A 236 15.02 -14.48 -4.10
C GLU A 236 14.26 -15.82 -4.23
N ARG A 237 14.98 -16.95 -4.20
CA ARG A 237 14.37 -18.27 -4.27
C ARG A 237 13.40 -18.51 -3.09
N HIS A 238 13.83 -18.16 -1.88
CA HIS A 238 13.01 -18.32 -0.69
C HIS A 238 11.82 -17.35 -0.68
N TRP A 239 12.03 -16.12 -1.11
CA TRP A 239 10.99 -15.11 -1.30
C TRP A 239 9.93 -15.57 -2.30
N LYS A 240 10.32 -16.07 -3.47
CA LYS A 240 9.40 -16.64 -4.47
C LYS A 240 8.56 -17.78 -3.87
N GLY A 241 9.18 -18.64 -3.07
CA GLY A 241 8.48 -19.69 -2.32
C GLY A 241 7.48 -19.15 -1.29
N TYR A 242 7.86 -18.11 -0.55
CA TYR A 242 7.00 -17.41 0.41
C TYR A 242 5.77 -16.80 -0.28
N VAL A 243 5.98 -16.04 -1.36
CA VAL A 243 4.91 -15.42 -2.15
C VAL A 243 3.97 -16.47 -2.73
N SER A 244 4.52 -17.54 -3.30
CA SER A 244 3.73 -18.63 -3.89
C SER A 244 2.81 -19.32 -2.86
N ARG A 245 3.29 -19.51 -1.62
CA ARG A 245 2.47 -20.07 -0.53
C ARG A 245 1.41 -19.08 -0.06
N ARG A 246 1.80 -17.82 0.16
CA ARG A 246 0.96 -16.72 0.65
C ARG A 246 -0.21 -16.42 -0.27
N PHE A 247 0.01 -16.48 -1.58
CA PHE A 247 -0.96 -16.15 -2.62
C PHE A 247 -1.42 -17.38 -3.42
N SER A 248 -1.27 -18.60 -2.89
CA SER A 248 -1.83 -19.79 -3.51
C SER A 248 -3.37 -19.72 -3.57
N ALA A 249 -3.98 -20.38 -4.56
CA ALA A 249 -5.44 -20.45 -4.68
C ALA A 249 -6.10 -20.97 -3.38
N GLY A 250 -5.48 -21.93 -2.72
CA GLY A 250 -5.92 -22.43 -1.41
C GLY A 250 -5.84 -21.38 -0.30
N ALA A 251 -4.77 -20.58 -0.25
CA ALA A 251 -4.62 -19.51 0.75
C ALA A 251 -5.65 -18.38 0.57
N LEU A 252 -6.06 -18.08 -0.66
CA LEU A 252 -7.09 -17.07 -0.94
C LEU A 252 -8.51 -17.55 -0.63
N MET A 253 -8.78 -18.85 -0.80
CA MET A 253 -10.06 -19.47 -0.43
C MET A 253 -10.29 -19.54 1.09
N VAL A 254 -9.25 -19.46 1.91
CA VAL A 254 -9.35 -19.51 3.39
C VAL A 254 -9.28 -18.10 4.01
N THR A 255 -9.60 -17.05 3.24
CA THR A 255 -9.70 -15.69 3.79
C THR A 255 -10.99 -15.54 4.60
N ALA A 256 -10.97 -14.68 5.64
CA ALA A 256 -12.17 -14.42 6.46
C ALA A 256 -13.36 -13.96 5.60
N GLN A 257 -13.10 -13.17 4.56
CA GLN A 257 -14.11 -12.72 3.60
C GLN A 257 -14.67 -13.87 2.75
N ALA A 258 -13.81 -14.81 2.32
CA ALA A 258 -14.26 -16.01 1.61
C ALA A 258 -15.13 -16.90 2.51
N LEU A 259 -14.80 -17.04 3.80
CA LEU A 259 -15.63 -17.77 4.76
C LEU A 259 -17.03 -17.16 4.89
N TRP A 260 -17.13 -15.83 5.00
CA TRP A 260 -18.43 -15.14 5.01
C TRP A 260 -19.20 -15.36 3.70
N PHE A 261 -18.53 -15.26 2.55
CA PHE A 261 -19.13 -15.50 1.25
C PHE A 261 -19.65 -16.94 1.11
N TYR A 262 -18.86 -17.94 1.51
CA TYR A 262 -19.29 -19.35 1.52
C TYR A 262 -20.44 -19.58 2.49
N MET A 263 -20.43 -18.92 3.66
CA MET A 263 -21.55 -19.00 4.60
C MET A 263 -22.83 -18.40 4.02
N THR A 264 -22.74 -17.30 3.27
CA THR A 264 -23.88 -16.74 2.53
C THR A 264 -24.40 -17.71 1.47
N ILE A 265 -23.52 -18.29 0.65
CA ILE A 265 -23.91 -19.29 -0.35
C ILE A 265 -24.57 -20.50 0.32
N LEU A 266 -24.01 -20.98 1.44
CA LEU A 266 -24.56 -22.10 2.20
C LEU A 266 -25.96 -21.79 2.71
N VAL A 267 -26.18 -20.61 3.30
CA VAL A 267 -27.51 -20.17 3.77
C VAL A 267 -28.50 -20.09 2.61
N VAL A 268 -28.09 -19.53 1.47
CA VAL A 268 -28.93 -19.46 0.26
C VAL A 268 -29.26 -20.86 -0.25
N ALA A 269 -28.27 -21.76 -0.35
CA ALA A 269 -28.44 -23.13 -0.79
C ALA A 269 -29.37 -23.92 0.14
N VAL A 270 -29.21 -23.77 1.46
CA VAL A 270 -30.09 -24.37 2.48
C VAL A 270 -31.50 -23.80 2.36
N TYR A 271 -31.65 -22.48 2.21
CA TYR A 271 -32.95 -21.85 2.02
C TYR A 271 -33.68 -22.39 0.78
N PHE A 272 -33.00 -22.47 -0.36
CA PHE A 272 -33.58 -23.05 -1.57
C PHE A 272 -33.85 -24.54 -1.43
N GLY A 273 -32.97 -25.31 -0.79
CA GLY A 273 -33.18 -26.73 -0.50
C GLY A 273 -34.41 -26.98 0.38
N VAL A 274 -34.56 -26.21 1.47
CA VAL A 274 -35.73 -26.23 2.35
C VAL A 274 -36.98 -25.79 1.58
N ARG A 275 -36.89 -24.74 0.77
CA ARG A 275 -38.02 -24.25 -0.03
C ARG A 275 -38.49 -25.28 -1.05
N ILE A 276 -37.56 -25.98 -1.72
CA ILE A 276 -37.87 -27.06 -2.66
C ILE A 276 -38.51 -28.23 -1.91
N ARG A 277 -37.94 -28.64 -0.77
CA ARG A 277 -38.47 -29.72 0.07
C ARG A 277 -39.87 -29.40 0.59
N ASN A 278 -40.10 -28.18 1.07
CA ASN A 278 -41.41 -27.73 1.55
C ASN A 278 -42.43 -27.68 0.42
N ARG A 279 -42.04 -27.23 -0.78
CA ARG A 279 -42.93 -27.28 -1.96
C ARG A 279 -43.31 -28.70 -2.36
N ARG A 280 -42.39 -29.67 -2.24
CA ARG A 280 -42.69 -31.10 -2.50
C ARG A 280 -43.68 -31.64 -1.48
N ARG A 281 -43.46 -31.38 -0.18
CA ARG A 281 -44.39 -31.78 0.89
C ARG A 281 -45.78 -31.15 0.77
N MET A 282 -45.87 -29.87 0.40
CA MET A 282 -47.16 -29.22 0.19
C MET A 282 -47.94 -29.85 -0.97
N ARG A 283 -47.26 -30.25 -2.06
CA ARG A 283 -47.92 -30.96 -3.17
C ARG A 283 -48.43 -32.33 -2.75
N GLU A 284 -47.69 -33.05 -1.91
CA GLU A 284 -48.13 -34.32 -1.34
C GLU A 284 -49.41 -34.12 -0.49
N TRP A 285 -49.45 -33.08 0.37
CA TRP A 285 -50.64 -32.74 1.16
C TRP A 285 -51.83 -32.21 0.34
N GLU A 286 -51.59 -31.61 -0.84
CA GLU A 286 -52.67 -31.21 -1.76
C GLU A 286 -53.27 -32.40 -2.52
N THR A 287 -52.51 -33.50 -2.68
CA THR A 287 -52.98 -34.75 -3.30
C THR A 287 -53.55 -35.76 -2.32
N GLU A 288 -53.26 -35.61 -1.02
CA GLU A 288 -53.92 -36.38 0.03
C GLU A 288 -55.33 -35.82 0.24
N ASP A 289 -56.34 -36.62 -0.14
CA ASP A 289 -57.74 -36.30 0.12
C ASP A 289 -57.93 -36.10 1.63
N PRO A 290 -58.51 -34.99 2.13
CA PRO A 290 -58.63 -34.72 3.57
C PRO A 290 -59.23 -35.89 4.36
N VAL A 291 -60.10 -36.67 3.72
CA VAL A 291 -60.72 -37.88 4.27
C VAL A 291 -59.68 -38.97 4.56
N ASP A 292 -58.67 -39.12 3.69
CA ASP A 292 -57.59 -40.09 3.86
C ASP A 292 -56.54 -39.69 4.91
N SER A 293 -56.58 -38.47 5.43
CA SER A 293 -55.72 -38.09 6.58
C SER A 293 -56.35 -38.41 7.94
N LEU A 294 -57.64 -38.75 7.99
CA LEU A 294 -58.37 -39.00 9.24
C LEU A 294 -58.02 -40.38 9.83
N PRO A 295 -58.05 -40.53 11.18
CA PRO A 295 -57.97 -41.85 11.81
C PRO A 295 -59.17 -42.73 11.36
N LEU A 296 -58.97 -44.04 11.30
CA LEU A 296 -59.91 -45.00 10.69
C LEU A 296 -61.35 -44.85 11.18
N ASN A 297 -61.55 -44.55 12.47
CA ASN A 297 -62.86 -44.35 13.09
C ASN A 297 -63.61 -43.11 12.55
N LEU A 298 -62.88 -42.06 12.14
CA LEU A 298 -63.42 -40.86 11.53
C LEU A 298 -63.67 -41.05 10.04
N ARG A 299 -62.80 -41.77 9.31
CA ARG A 299 -63.04 -42.14 7.90
C ARG A 299 -64.35 -42.91 7.73
N LEU A 300 -64.55 -43.92 8.57
CA LEU A 300 -65.77 -44.73 8.58
C LEU A 300 -67.03 -43.91 8.93
N LYS A 301 -66.89 -42.85 9.72
CA LYS A 301 -67.99 -41.93 10.06
C LYS A 301 -68.36 -40.99 8.91
N VAL A 302 -67.37 -40.51 8.15
CA VAL A 302 -67.60 -39.65 6.98
C VAL A 302 -68.26 -40.44 5.86
N SER A 303 -67.71 -41.62 5.52
CA SER A 303 -68.29 -42.52 4.50
C SER A 303 -69.73 -42.95 4.83
N ARG A 304 -70.02 -43.31 6.10
CA ARG A 304 -71.41 -43.60 6.52
C ARG A 304 -72.38 -42.42 6.37
N ARG A 305 -71.89 -41.18 6.48
CA ARG A 305 -72.74 -39.98 6.37
C ARG A 305 -73.09 -39.68 4.92
N GLU A 306 -72.18 -39.95 4.00
CA GLU A 306 -72.40 -39.77 2.56
C GLU A 306 -73.38 -40.82 2.01
N ASP A 307 -73.26 -42.08 2.44
CA ASP A 307 -74.18 -43.18 2.06
C ASP A 307 -75.64 -42.95 2.51
N HIS A 308 -75.86 -42.08 3.51
CA HIS A 308 -77.19 -41.75 4.03
C HIS A 308 -77.80 -40.48 3.39
N GLN A 309 -77.09 -39.78 2.51
CA GLN A 309 -77.57 -38.57 1.82
C GLN A 309 -77.90 -38.77 0.33
N LEU A 310 -77.72 -39.99 -0.20
CA LEU A 310 -78.14 -40.42 -1.54
C LEU A 310 -79.45 -41.23 -1.46
#